data_AF-A0A960PPE0-F1
#
_entry.id   AF-A0A960PPE0-F1
#
_cell.length_a   1.000
_cell.length_b   1.000
_cell.length_c   1.000
_cell.angle_alpha   90.00
_cell.angle_beta   90.00
_cell.angle_gamma   90.00
#
_symmetry.space_group_name_H-M   'P 1'
#
loop_
_entity.id
_entity.type
_entity.pdbx_description
1 polymer ?
#
loop_
_entity_poly.entity_id
_entity_poly.type
_entity_poly.pdbx_seq_one_letter_code
_entity_poly.pdbx_strand_id
1 'polypeptide(L)'
;MSDPKAEQAQKDQAVREEIEALLEGGLETRWAERGDTHEKIQEILGRLKAGDGSLRSRLVESGWTLHPVEHGEIEQACETC
;
A
#
# COMPACT_ATOMS: atom_id res chain seq x y z
N MET A 1 -18.77 26.16 12.46
CA MET A 1 -18.22 24.88 12.94
C MET A 1 -17.87 24.11 11.69
N SER A 2 -16.60 23.76 11.48
CA SER A 2 -16.18 23.05 10.26
C SER A 2 -16.71 21.62 10.27
N ASP A 3 -17.16 21.13 9.11
CA ASP A 3 -17.63 19.76 8.96
C ASP A 3 -16.45 18.78 9.09
N PRO A 4 -16.41 17.90 10.11
CA PRO A 4 -15.28 17.00 10.35
C PRO A 4 -15.01 16.03 9.19
N LYS A 5 -16.04 15.72 8.39
CA LYS A 5 -15.93 14.90 7.19
C LYS A 5 -15.16 15.62 6.07
N ALA A 6 -15.36 16.93 5.91
CA ALA A 6 -14.66 17.71 4.90
C ALA A 6 -13.16 17.84 5.23
N GLU A 7 -12.83 17.99 6.51
CA GLU A 7 -11.45 18.00 6.98
C GLU A 7 -10.75 16.65 6.78
N GLN A 8 -11.44 15.53 7.07
CA GLN A 8 -10.90 14.20 6.82
C GLN A 8 -10.65 13.96 5.33
N ALA A 9 -11.57 14.36 4.46
CA ALA A 9 -11.40 14.21 3.01
C ALA A 9 -10.17 14.96 2.47
N GLN A 10 -9.86 16.14 3.02
CA GLN A 10 -8.64 16.88 2.65
C GLN A 10 -7.37 16.17 3.11
N LYS A 11 -7.38 15.61 4.33
CA LYS A 11 -6.25 14.82 4.84
C LYS A 11 -6.03 13.55 4.01
N ASP A 12 -7.11 12.86 3.67
CA ASP A 12 -7.06 11.66 2.83
C ASP A 12 -6.52 11.99 1.43
N GLN A 13 -6.92 13.13 0.85
CA GLN A 13 -6.41 13.59 -0.44
C GLN A 13 -4.90 13.88 -0.38
N ALA A 14 -4.43 14.60 0.64
CA ALA A 14 -3.00 14.87 0.81
C ALA A 14 -2.17 13.58 0.97
N VAL A 15 -2.69 12.60 1.70
CA VAL A 15 -2.04 11.29 1.85
C VAL A 15 -1.99 10.55 0.51
N ARG A 16 -3.05 10.59 -0.30
CA ARG A 16 -3.07 9.96 -1.64
C ARG A 16 -2.01 10.57 -2.56
N GLU A 17 -1.90 11.90 -2.57
CA GLU A 17 -0.88 12.60 -3.36
C GLU A 17 0.54 12.23 -2.92
N GLU A 18 0.78 12.07 -1.62
CA GLU A 18 2.07 11.60 -1.10
C GLU A 18 2.37 10.15 -1.54
N ILE A 19 1.39 9.26 -1.48
CA ILE A 19 1.52 7.86 -1.93
C ILE A 19 1.86 7.81 -3.42
N GLU A 20 1.11 8.56 -4.25
CA GLU A 20 1.33 8.64 -5.69
C GLU A 20 2.74 9.13 -6.00
N ALA A 21 3.18 10.23 -5.39
CA ALA A 21 4.52 10.77 -5.57
C ALA A 21 5.63 9.78 -5.15
N LEU A 22 5.42 9.02 -4.07
CA LEU A 22 6.38 7.98 -3.65
C LEU A 22 6.48 6.84 -4.66
N LEU A 23 5.35 6.37 -5.19
CA LEU A 23 5.32 5.27 -6.16
C LEU A 23 5.86 5.72 -7.53
N GLU A 24 5.48 6.89 -8.02
CA GLU A 24 6.05 7.50 -9.25
C GLU A 24 7.55 7.77 -9.09
N GLY A 25 8.00 8.11 -7.89
CA GLY A 25 9.41 8.27 -7.52
C GLY A 25 10.21 6.97 -7.48
N GLY A 26 9.60 5.82 -7.80
CA GLY A 26 10.26 4.52 -7.89
C GLY A 26 10.43 3.82 -6.54
N LEU A 27 9.57 4.10 -5.55
CA LEU A 27 9.54 3.31 -4.32
C LEU A 27 9.21 1.85 -4.64
N GLU A 28 10.20 0.97 -4.53
CA GLU A 28 9.97 -0.47 -4.65
C GLU A 28 9.17 -0.99 -3.45
N THR A 29 8.02 -1.60 -3.75
CA THR A 29 7.15 -2.25 -2.77
C THR A 29 7.17 -3.76 -2.98
N ARG A 30 6.67 -4.51 -2.00
CA ARG A 30 6.57 -5.97 -2.05
C ARG A 30 5.34 -6.46 -2.82
N TRP A 31 4.95 -5.78 -3.89
CA TRP A 31 3.75 -6.11 -4.69
C TRP A 31 3.77 -7.55 -5.25
N ALA A 32 4.95 -8.13 -5.45
CA ALA A 32 5.12 -9.50 -5.92
C ALA A 32 4.91 -10.56 -4.82
N GLU A 33 4.97 -10.17 -3.54
CA GLU A 33 4.82 -11.10 -2.42
C GLU A 33 3.35 -11.36 -2.14
N ARG A 34 2.95 -12.63 -2.13
CA ARG A 34 1.58 -13.07 -1.84
C ARG A 34 1.48 -13.71 -0.47
N GLY A 35 0.38 -13.44 0.23
CA GLY A 35 0.04 -14.02 1.53
C GLY A 35 -0.75 -15.32 1.42
N ASP A 36 -0.40 -16.21 0.49
CA ASP A 36 -1.22 -17.40 0.18
C ASP A 36 -1.20 -18.46 1.28
N THR A 37 -0.20 -18.41 2.17
CA THR A 37 -0.07 -19.31 3.31
C THR A 37 -0.12 -18.56 4.64
N HIS A 38 -0.52 -19.26 5.70
CA HIS A 38 -0.57 -18.69 7.03
C HIS A 38 0.81 -18.21 7.49
N GLU A 39 1.84 -19.02 7.24
CA GLU A 39 3.24 -18.70 7.56
C GLU A 39 3.65 -17.40 6.87
N LYS A 40 3.30 -17.25 5.59
CA LYS A 40 3.63 -16.06 4.82
C LYS A 40 2.91 -14.82 5.31
N ILE A 41 1.64 -14.96 5.70
CA ILE A 41 0.90 -13.89 6.37
C ILE A 41 1.59 -13.50 7.68
N GLN A 42 2.00 -14.46 8.51
CA GLN A 42 2.71 -14.15 9.76
C GLN A 42 4.03 -13.42 9.52
N GLU A 43 4.79 -13.80 8.48
CA GLU A 43 6.00 -13.07 8.07
C GLU A 43 5.71 -11.61 7.70
N ILE A 44 4.71 -11.38 6.83
CA ILE A 44 4.30 -10.03 6.40
C ILE A 44 3.88 -9.20 7.61
N LEU A 45 3.03 -9.76 8.49
CA LEU A 45 2.59 -9.09 9.72
C LEU A 45 3.76 -8.80 10.66
N GLY A 46 4.75 -9.69 10.75
CA GLY A 46 5.97 -9.49 11.52
C GLY A 46 6.74 -8.27 11.05
N ARG A 47 6.94 -8.12 9.73
CA ARG A 47 7.64 -6.96 9.14
C ARG A 47 6.84 -5.68 9.31
N LEU A 48 5.52 -5.71 9.10
CA LEU A 48 4.65 -4.55 9.33
C LEU A 48 4.73 -4.06 10.79
N LYS A 49 4.77 -4.96 11.76
CA LYS A 49 4.91 -4.62 13.19
C LYS A 49 6.29 -4.11 13.56
N ALA A 50 7.33 -4.60 12.89
CA ALA A 50 8.72 -4.20 13.13
C ALA A 50 9.10 -2.89 12.43
N GLY A 51 8.30 -2.42 11.47
CA GLY A 51 8.51 -1.16 10.78
C GLY A 51 8.40 0.05 11.71
N ASP A 52 8.90 1.20 11.24
CA ASP A 52 8.88 2.47 11.99
C ASP A 52 7.49 3.12 12.06
N GLY A 53 6.48 2.50 11.47
CA GLY A 53 5.10 2.98 11.42
C GLY A 53 4.87 4.12 10.42
N SER A 54 5.90 4.55 9.69
CA SER A 54 5.79 5.59 8.65
C SER A 54 4.94 5.11 7.47
N LEU A 55 4.38 6.07 6.73
CA LEU A 55 3.66 5.79 5.50
C LEU A 55 4.52 4.99 4.52
N ARG A 56 5.77 5.42 4.32
CA ARG A 56 6.74 4.73 3.46
C ARG A 56 6.96 3.28 3.87
N SER A 57 7.23 3.00 5.15
CA SER A 57 7.43 1.63 5.62
C SER A 57 6.19 0.77 5.41
N ARG A 58 4.99 1.33 5.63
CA ARG A 58 3.73 0.62 5.37
C ARG A 58 3.52 0.34 3.89
N LEU A 59 3.81 1.30 3.01
CA LEU A 59 3.67 1.12 1.56
C LEU A 59 4.58 0.03 1.02
N VAL A 60 5.84 0.00 1.46
CA VAL A 60 6.80 -1.05 1.07
C VAL A 60 6.25 -2.43 1.42
N GLU A 61 5.80 -2.62 2.65
CA GLU A 61 5.35 -3.93 3.14
C GLU A 61 3.95 -4.33 2.66
N SER A 62 3.07 -3.37 2.36
CA SER A 62 1.72 -3.65 1.83
C SER A 62 1.65 -3.84 0.31
N GLY A 63 2.73 -3.53 -0.42
CA GLY A 63 2.89 -3.98 -1.80
C GLY A 63 2.05 -3.21 -2.84
N TRP A 64 1.89 -1.89 -2.67
CA TRP A 64 1.16 -1.06 -3.64
C TRP A 64 1.96 -0.81 -4.92
N THR A 65 1.27 -0.72 -6.04
CA THR A 65 1.86 -0.37 -7.34
C THR A 65 0.88 0.45 -8.18
N LEU A 66 1.42 1.26 -9.09
CA LEU A 66 0.65 2.08 -10.03
C LEU A 66 0.33 1.34 -11.33
N HIS A 67 0.88 0.15 -11.54
CA HIS A 67 0.63 -0.66 -12.72
C HIS A 67 -0.02 -1.98 -12.33
N PRO A 68 -0.86 -2.54 -13.22
CA PRO A 68 -1.37 -3.89 -13.03
C PRO A 68 -0.24 -4.91 -12.88
N VAL A 69 -0.48 -5.95 -12.08
CA VAL A 69 0.45 -7.05 -11.87
C VAL A 69 -0.17 -8.35 -12.36
N GLU A 70 0.58 -9.15 -13.11
CA GLU A 70 0.14 -10.47 -13.52
C GLU A 70 0.43 -11.50 -12.42
N HIS A 71 -0.57 -12.29 -12.06
CA HIS A 71 -0.41 -13.41 -11.14
C HIS A 71 -1.38 -14.54 -11.48
N GLY A 72 -0.86 -15.76 -11.62
CA GLY A 72 -1.70 -16.92 -11.95
C GLY A 72 -2.48 -16.75 -13.26
N GLU A 73 -1.85 -16.15 -14.27
CA GLU A 73 -2.46 -15.82 -15.58
C GLU A 73 -3.60 -14.79 -15.51
N ILE A 74 -3.77 -14.12 -14.37
CA ILE A 74 -4.75 -13.05 -14.17
C ILE A 74 -4.02 -11.73 -13.99
N GLU A 75 -4.35 -10.74 -14.82
CA GLU A 75 -3.94 -9.36 -14.61
C GLU A 75 -4.76 -8.75 -13.47
N GLN A 76 -4.08 -8.23 -12.46
CA GLN A 76 -4.69 -7.61 -11.28
C GLN A 76 -4.24 -6.15 -11.19
N ALA A 77 -5.16 -5.22 -11.41
CA ALA A 77 -4.91 -3.82 -11.09
C ALA A 77 -5.21 -3.58 -9.61
N CYS A 78 -4.31 -2.90 -8.88
CA CYS A 78 -4.53 -2.61 -7.46
C CYS A 78 -5.84 -1.86 -7.19
N GLU A 79 -6.35 -1.11 -8.16
CA GLU A 79 -7.66 -0.43 -8.11
C GLU A 79 -8.88 -1.38 -8.14
N THR A 80 -8.67 -2.68 -8.37
CA THR A 80 -9.73 -3.69 -8.50
C THR A 80 -9.80 -4.69 -7.34
N CYS A 81 -8.86 -4.62 -6.38
CA CYS A 81 -8.82 -5.45 -5.16
C CYS A 81 -9.47 -4.74 -3.97
#